data_AF-A0A7S2ILY8-F1
#
_entry.id   AF-A0A7S2ILY8-F1
#
_cell.length_a   1.000
_cell.length_b   1.000
_cell.length_c   1.000
_cell.angle_alpha   90.00
_cell.angle_beta   90.00
_cell.angle_gamma   90.00
#
_symmetry.space_group_name_H-M   'P 1'
#
loop_
_entity.id
_entity.type
_entity.pdbx_description
1 polymer ?
#
loop_
_entity_poly.entity_id
_entity_poly.type
_entity_poly.pdbx_seq_one_letter_code
_entity_poly.pdbx_strand_id
1 'polypeptide(L)'
;FAACSAREWFVVSKAEVQMSADGALIPLLKMGVEAREQILGPNGMEDIKVTKPDHPLVKYAEAFTRYFDVIAERKSVIYHMRELAKATVLAKFLVDSKVNLDEAWYDLAAEAQTLRNPEIPQLWNERCHTSIQVRDGKIVDAGKEGTCATLRGVYGGVDFGLGRFRLSAAVR
;
A
#
# COMPACT_ATOMS: atom_id res chain seq x y z
N PHE A 1 -3.74 -20.31 18.20
CA PHE A 1 -3.57 -18.93 17.69
C PHE A 1 -4.89 -18.45 17.14
N ALA A 2 -5.37 -17.27 17.53
CA ALA A 2 -6.57 -16.70 16.91
C ALA A 2 -6.28 -16.37 15.43
N ALA A 3 -7.27 -16.53 14.56
CA ALA A 3 -7.19 -16.00 13.20
C ALA A 3 -7.17 -14.46 13.26
N CYS A 4 -6.30 -13.85 12.46
CA CYS A 4 -5.98 -12.44 12.51
C CYS A 4 -5.81 -11.95 11.08
N SER A 5 -6.69 -11.07 10.62
CA SER A 5 -6.77 -10.63 9.23
C SER A 5 -6.68 -9.10 9.18
N ALA A 6 -5.85 -8.59 8.29
CA ALA A 6 -5.76 -7.16 8.02
C ALA A 6 -5.38 -6.94 6.56
N ARG A 7 -5.74 -5.76 6.04
CA ARG A 7 -5.10 -5.19 4.86
C ARG A 7 -3.90 -4.37 5.29
N GLU A 8 -2.81 -4.46 4.53
CA GLU A 8 -1.58 -3.69 4.74
C GLU A 8 -1.22 -2.97 3.43
N TRP A 9 -0.87 -1.69 3.48
CA TRP A 9 -0.49 -0.96 2.27
C TRP A 9 0.65 0.01 2.52
N PHE A 10 1.48 0.21 1.50
CA PHE A 10 2.57 1.16 1.53
C PHE A 10 2.03 2.57 1.31
N VAL A 11 2.39 3.50 2.21
CA VAL A 11 1.99 4.91 2.16
C VAL A 11 3.18 5.84 2.04
N VAL A 12 2.98 6.97 1.36
CA VAL A 12 3.83 8.16 1.50
C VAL A 12 3.18 9.09 2.52
N SER A 13 3.79 9.21 3.70
CA SER A 13 3.29 10.05 4.82
C SER A 13 3.73 11.51 4.74
N LYS A 14 4.88 11.76 4.11
CA LYS A 14 5.41 13.09 3.79
C LYS A 14 6.09 13.03 2.42
N ALA A 15 5.90 14.05 1.60
CA ALA A 15 6.66 14.30 0.38
C ALA A 15 6.97 15.79 0.25
N GLU A 16 8.20 16.12 -0.11
CA GLU A 16 8.66 17.47 -0.44
C GLU A 16 9.78 17.40 -1.49
N VAL A 17 10.02 18.48 -2.21
CA VAL A 17 11.18 18.62 -3.10
C VAL A 17 11.98 19.82 -2.62
N GLN A 18 13.25 19.59 -2.30
CA GLN A 18 14.21 20.63 -1.96
C GLN A 18 15.10 20.92 -3.17
N MET A 19 15.69 22.11 -3.22
CA MET A 19 16.69 22.47 -4.23
C MET A 19 18.02 22.72 -3.53
N SER A 20 19.09 22.05 -3.98
CA SER A 20 20.44 22.26 -3.46
C SER A 20 21.05 23.55 -4.01
N ALA A 21 22.18 23.98 -3.43
CA ALA A 21 22.87 25.22 -3.80
C ALA A 21 23.40 25.24 -5.24
N ASP A 22 23.63 24.06 -5.84
CA ASP A 22 24.00 23.85 -7.24
C ASP A 22 22.78 23.63 -8.17
N GLY A 23 21.55 23.74 -7.65
CA GLY A 23 20.31 23.69 -8.42
C GLY A 23 19.72 22.30 -8.66
N ALA A 24 20.28 21.24 -8.06
CA ALA A 24 19.70 19.91 -8.18
C ALA A 24 18.41 19.78 -7.34
N LEU A 25 17.39 19.13 -7.90
CA LEU A 25 16.13 18.85 -7.21
C LEU A 25 16.24 17.53 -6.44
N ILE A 26 16.03 17.61 -5.13
CA ILE A 26 16.15 16.48 -4.19
C ILE A 26 14.75 16.13 -3.67
N PRO A 27 14.10 15.07 -4.19
CA PRO A 27 12.85 14.57 -3.64
C PRO A 27 13.09 13.87 -2.30
N LEU A 28 12.51 14.43 -1.23
CA LEU A 28 12.52 13.86 0.11
C LEU A 28 11.12 13.32 0.43
N LEU A 29 11.06 12.09 0.92
CA LEU A 29 9.82 11.47 1.31
C LEU A 29 9.99 10.60 2.55
N LYS A 30 8.88 10.38 3.25
CA LYS A 30 8.78 9.45 4.38
C LYS A 30 7.72 8.41 4.08
N MET A 31 8.15 7.19 3.78
CA MET A 31 7.24 6.07 3.56
C MET A 31 7.05 5.21 4.81
N GLY A 32 5.98 4.42 4.79
CA GLY A 32 5.63 3.47 5.82
C GLY A 32 4.66 2.41 5.30
N VAL A 33 4.19 1.59 6.22
CA VAL A 33 3.10 0.63 6.04
C VAL A 33 1.98 1.01 6.99
N GLU A 34 0.76 1.14 6.48
CA GLU A 34 -0.45 1.22 7.29
C GLU A 34 -1.16 -0.13 7.27
N ALA A 35 -1.88 -0.46 8.34
CA ALA A 35 -2.68 -1.67 8.42
C ALA A 35 -4.10 -1.39 8.95
N ARG A 36 -5.09 -2.13 8.44
CA ARG A 36 -6.48 -2.14 8.94
C ARG A 36 -6.95 -3.57 9.19
N GLU A 37 -7.34 -3.85 10.42
CA GLU A 37 -8.03 -5.09 10.83
C GLU A 37 -9.29 -5.28 9.97
N GLN A 38 -9.47 -6.50 9.46
CA GLN A 38 -10.65 -6.87 8.70
C GLN A 38 -11.57 -7.77 9.52
N ILE A 39 -12.87 -7.54 9.37
CA ILE A 39 -13.94 -8.32 10.00
C ILE A 39 -14.83 -8.93 8.92
N LEU A 40 -15.55 -10.01 9.25
CA LEU A 40 -16.55 -10.58 8.36
C LEU A 40 -17.86 -9.77 8.51
N GLY A 41 -18.13 -8.92 7.52
CA GLY A 41 -19.37 -8.16 7.39
C GLY A 41 -20.43 -8.90 6.56
N PRO A 42 -21.62 -8.29 6.35
CA PRO A 42 -22.73 -8.91 5.63
C PRO A 42 -22.43 -9.17 4.14
N ASN A 43 -21.47 -8.44 3.57
CA ASN A 43 -21.07 -8.52 2.16
C ASN A 43 -19.68 -9.16 1.96
N GLY A 44 -19.13 -9.85 2.96
CA GLY A 44 -17.78 -10.41 2.94
C GLY A 44 -16.81 -9.69 3.88
N MET A 45 -15.50 -9.78 3.61
CA MET A 45 -14.47 -9.17 4.46
C MET A 45 -14.43 -7.65 4.27
N GLU A 46 -14.62 -6.89 5.35
CA GLU A 46 -14.61 -5.43 5.37
C GLU A 46 -13.63 -4.87 6.42
N ASP A 47 -13.11 -3.66 6.18
CA ASP A 47 -12.20 -2.99 7.12
C ASP A 47 -12.96 -2.42 8.32
N ILE A 48 -12.43 -2.62 9.53
CA ILE A 48 -12.96 -1.94 10.72
C ILE A 48 -12.65 -0.43 10.67
N LYS A 49 -13.65 0.40 11.01
CA LYS A 49 -13.52 1.87 11.04
C LYS A 49 -12.35 2.36 11.90
N VAL A 50 -12.15 1.72 13.05
CA VAL A 50 -11.06 2.00 14.00
C VAL A 50 -10.39 0.68 14.34
N THR A 51 -9.15 0.50 13.90
CA THR A 51 -8.36 -0.70 14.17
C THR A 51 -7.75 -0.63 15.56
N LYS A 52 -7.70 -1.76 16.27
CA LYS A 52 -7.09 -1.82 17.61
C LYS A 52 -5.57 -1.65 17.51
N PRO A 53 -4.92 -0.80 18.33
CA PRO A 53 -3.47 -0.64 18.31
C PRO A 53 -2.75 -1.92 18.78
N ASP A 54 -3.41 -2.77 19.56
CA ASP A 54 -2.85 -4.04 20.03
C ASP A 54 -2.87 -5.15 18.96
N HIS A 55 -3.51 -4.89 17.80
CA HIS A 55 -3.68 -5.87 16.72
C HIS A 55 -2.32 -6.31 16.12
N PRO A 56 -2.03 -7.63 16.02
CA PRO A 56 -0.70 -8.12 15.61
C PRO A 56 -0.17 -7.54 14.29
N LEU A 57 -1.03 -7.40 13.27
CA LEU A 57 -0.66 -6.87 11.96
C LEU A 57 -0.47 -5.34 11.98
N VAL A 58 -1.10 -4.62 12.92
CA VAL A 58 -0.80 -3.18 13.14
C VAL A 58 0.57 -3.02 13.76
N LYS A 59 0.89 -3.79 14.82
CA LYS A 59 2.24 -3.78 15.42
C LYS A 59 3.33 -4.12 14.40
N TYR A 60 3.05 -5.05 13.48
CA TYR A 60 3.95 -5.35 12.37
C TYR A 60 4.12 -4.15 11.43
N ALA A 61 3.04 -3.52 10.97
CA ALA A 61 3.09 -2.34 10.11
C ALA A 61 3.80 -1.14 10.77
N GLU A 62 3.57 -0.90 12.07
CA GLU A 62 4.29 0.11 12.87
C GLU A 62 5.79 -0.20 12.98
N ALA A 63 6.15 -1.45 13.23
CA ALA A 63 7.55 -1.89 13.29
C ALA A 63 8.23 -1.78 11.92
N PHE A 64 7.55 -2.18 10.84
CA PHE A 64 8.03 -2.03 9.46
C PHE A 64 8.26 -0.55 9.14
N THR A 65 7.30 0.32 9.46
CA THR A 65 7.41 1.78 9.28
C THR A 65 8.60 2.36 10.03
N ARG A 66 8.84 1.93 11.28
CA ARG A 66 9.98 2.38 12.08
C ARG A 66 11.33 2.07 11.43
N TYR A 67 11.42 0.94 10.73
CA TYR A 67 12.65 0.48 10.08
C TYR A 67 12.61 0.61 8.54
N PHE A 68 11.66 1.38 7.98
CA PHE A 68 11.37 1.37 6.54
C PHE A 68 12.62 1.62 5.70
N ASP A 69 13.40 2.65 6.01
CA ASP A 69 14.61 2.99 5.24
C ASP A 69 15.69 1.91 5.35
N VAL A 70 15.90 1.33 6.54
CA VAL A 70 16.86 0.23 6.75
C VAL A 70 16.40 -1.03 6.02
N ILE A 71 15.09 -1.27 5.92
CA ILE A 71 14.52 -2.37 5.14
C ILE A 71 14.69 -2.09 3.64
N ALA A 72 14.46 -0.84 3.18
CA ALA A 72 14.66 -0.43 1.80
C ALA A 72 16.11 -0.68 1.35
N GLU A 73 17.11 -0.15 2.06
CA GLU A 73 18.54 -0.37 1.74
C GLU A 73 18.93 -1.87 1.67
N ARG A 74 18.22 -2.74 2.40
CA ARG A 74 18.51 -4.18 2.48
C ARG A 74 17.63 -5.05 1.57
N LYS A 75 16.59 -4.50 0.94
CA LYS A 75 15.60 -5.23 0.15
C LYS A 75 15.28 -4.47 -1.12
N SER A 76 15.88 -4.90 -2.24
CA SER A 76 15.76 -4.27 -3.57
C SER A 76 14.33 -3.91 -3.96
N VAL A 77 13.34 -4.78 -3.71
CA VAL A 77 11.92 -4.48 -4.02
C VAL A 77 11.40 -3.25 -3.27
N ILE A 78 11.75 -3.11 -1.98
CA ILE A 78 11.34 -1.96 -1.15
C ILE A 78 12.15 -0.71 -1.51
N TYR A 79 13.45 -0.87 -1.83
CA TYR A 79 14.27 0.19 -2.43
C TYR A 79 13.64 0.75 -3.71
N HIS A 80 13.36 -0.09 -4.70
CA HIS A 80 12.78 0.33 -5.98
C HIS A 80 11.41 0.99 -5.80
N MET A 81 10.58 0.50 -4.88
CA MET A 81 9.30 1.15 -4.55
C MET A 81 9.50 2.54 -3.93
N ARG A 82 10.52 2.74 -3.08
CA ARG A 82 10.89 4.05 -2.52
C ARG A 82 11.41 5.00 -3.60
N GLU A 83 12.28 4.53 -4.49
CA GLU A 83 12.82 5.36 -5.58
C GLU A 83 11.74 5.69 -6.63
N LEU A 84 10.80 4.78 -6.91
CA LEU A 84 9.61 5.06 -7.73
C LEU A 84 8.74 6.14 -7.09
N ALA A 85 8.52 6.08 -5.77
CA ALA A 85 7.80 7.13 -5.06
C ALA A 85 8.52 8.49 -5.19
N LYS A 86 9.86 8.53 -5.05
CA LYS A 86 10.65 9.77 -5.25
C LYS A 86 10.52 10.31 -6.68
N ALA A 87 10.62 9.45 -7.69
CA ALA A 87 10.47 9.84 -9.09
C ALA A 87 9.06 10.41 -9.36
N THR A 88 8.02 9.81 -8.78
CA THR A 88 6.64 10.29 -8.96
C THR A 88 6.37 11.60 -8.21
N VAL A 89 6.98 11.81 -7.04
CA VAL A 89 6.99 13.10 -6.31
C VAL A 89 7.68 14.18 -7.15
N LEU A 90 8.84 13.88 -7.74
CA LEU A 90 9.57 14.82 -8.59
C LEU A 90 8.79 15.16 -9.87
N ALA A 91 8.21 14.17 -10.55
CA ALA A 91 7.36 14.38 -11.72
C ALA A 91 6.16 15.28 -11.39
N LYS A 92 5.47 15.03 -10.26
CA LYS A 92 4.40 15.92 -9.78
C LYS A 92 4.91 17.33 -9.51
N PHE A 93 6.07 17.49 -8.87
CA PHE A 93 6.64 18.82 -8.61
C PHE A 93 6.90 19.62 -9.88
N LEU A 94 7.46 18.99 -10.93
CA LEU A 94 7.73 19.64 -12.22
C LEU A 94 6.42 20.10 -12.90
N VAL A 95 5.39 19.24 -12.89
CA VAL A 95 4.06 19.55 -13.44
C VAL A 95 3.36 20.64 -12.64
N ASP A 96 3.28 20.52 -11.30
CA ASP A 96 2.65 21.50 -10.41
C ASP A 96 3.32 22.89 -10.51
N SER A 97 4.63 22.92 -10.71
CA SER A 97 5.43 24.14 -10.80
C SER A 97 5.48 24.73 -12.21
N LYS A 98 4.85 24.07 -13.20
CA LYS A 98 4.86 24.45 -14.62
C LYS A 98 6.26 24.68 -15.17
N VAL A 99 7.20 23.82 -14.80
CA VAL A 99 8.55 23.83 -15.38
C VAL A 99 8.42 23.58 -16.88
N ASN A 100 9.09 24.39 -17.71
CA ASN A 100 9.05 24.24 -19.15
C ASN A 100 9.89 23.02 -19.56
N LEU A 101 9.26 21.86 -19.60
CA LEU A 101 9.84 20.61 -20.09
C LEU A 101 9.61 20.50 -21.61
N ASP A 102 10.53 19.82 -22.30
CA ASP A 102 10.41 19.49 -23.71
C ASP A 102 9.18 18.59 -23.96
N GLU A 103 8.47 18.79 -25.08
CA GLU A 103 7.24 18.06 -25.43
C GLU A 103 7.44 16.53 -25.43
N ALA A 104 8.64 16.06 -25.77
CA ALA A 104 8.98 14.63 -25.75
C ALA A 104 8.79 13.96 -24.36
N TRP A 105 8.85 14.72 -23.26
CA TRP A 105 8.55 14.20 -21.91
C TRP A 105 7.06 13.92 -21.68
N TYR A 106 6.18 14.62 -22.40
CA TYR A 106 4.73 14.41 -22.35
C TYR A 106 4.29 13.35 -23.35
N ASP A 107 4.89 13.28 -24.53
CA ASP A 107 4.56 12.29 -25.57
C ASP A 107 4.82 10.85 -25.12
N LEU A 108 5.89 10.60 -24.37
CA LEU A 108 6.18 9.29 -23.75
C LEU A 108 5.07 8.81 -22.80
N ALA A 109 4.28 9.73 -22.22
CA ALA A 109 3.13 9.37 -21.38
C ALA A 109 1.88 9.04 -22.21
N ALA A 110 1.78 9.53 -23.44
CA ALA A 110 0.68 9.20 -24.36
C ALA A 110 0.83 7.81 -25.00
N GLU A 111 2.07 7.34 -25.19
CA GLU A 111 2.36 5.97 -25.66
C GLU A 111 2.20 4.88 -24.59
N ALA A 112 2.06 5.26 -23.31
CA ALA A 112 1.82 4.31 -22.24
C ALA A 112 0.52 3.53 -22.49
N GLN A 113 0.66 2.25 -22.85
CA GLN A 113 -0.48 1.39 -23.16
C GLN A 113 -1.51 1.48 -22.03
N THR A 114 -2.72 1.92 -22.39
CA THR A 114 -3.85 1.92 -21.47
C THR A 114 -4.07 0.49 -20.99
N LEU A 115 -3.68 0.21 -19.75
CA LEU A 115 -3.90 -1.06 -19.08
C LEU A 115 -5.42 -1.27 -19.02
N ARG A 116 -5.94 -2.04 -19.98
CA ARG A 116 -7.36 -2.38 -20.06
C ARG A 116 -7.71 -3.14 -18.79
N ASN A 117 -8.61 -2.55 -18.00
CA ASN A 117 -9.02 -2.94 -16.66
C ASN A 117 -7.94 -2.67 -15.57
N PRO A 118 -7.91 -1.47 -14.97
CA PRO A 118 -7.31 -1.23 -13.67
C PRO A 118 -8.20 -1.80 -12.55
N GLU A 119 -8.59 -3.07 -12.66
CA GLU A 119 -9.31 -3.75 -11.60
C GLU A 119 -8.30 -4.01 -10.47
N ILE A 120 -8.49 -3.32 -9.33
CA ILE A 120 -7.56 -3.39 -8.22
C ILE A 120 -7.44 -4.87 -7.79
N PRO A 121 -6.23 -5.44 -7.63
CA PRO A 121 -6.05 -6.89 -7.42
C PRO A 121 -6.48 -7.43 -6.03
N GLN A 122 -7.58 -6.92 -5.45
CA GLN A 122 -8.28 -7.57 -4.34
C GLN A 122 -8.98 -8.85 -4.80
N LEU A 123 -9.52 -8.90 -6.03
CA LEU A 123 -10.47 -9.95 -6.45
C LEU A 123 -9.82 -11.17 -7.16
N TRP A 124 -8.71 -11.01 -7.90
CA TRP A 124 -8.01 -12.17 -8.52
C TRP A 124 -7.47 -13.19 -7.50
N ASN A 125 -7.35 -12.77 -6.24
CA ASN A 125 -6.89 -13.57 -5.11
C ASN A 125 -8.03 -14.09 -4.22
N GLU A 126 -9.27 -14.14 -4.73
CA GLU A 126 -10.36 -14.95 -4.15
C GLU A 126 -10.08 -16.46 -4.30
N ARG A 127 -8.97 -16.93 -3.72
CA ARG A 127 -8.70 -18.35 -3.53
C ARG A 127 -9.60 -18.89 -2.42
N CYS A 128 -10.82 -19.26 -2.83
CA CYS A 128 -11.79 -20.11 -2.13
C CYS A 128 -11.68 -20.12 -0.60
N HIS A 129 -12.44 -19.25 0.07
CA HIS A 129 -12.72 -19.43 1.48
C HIS A 129 -13.63 -20.65 1.68
N THR A 130 -13.10 -21.70 2.33
CA THR A 130 -13.91 -22.85 2.76
C THR A 130 -13.67 -23.12 4.24
N SER A 131 -14.69 -22.86 5.05
CA SER A 131 -14.70 -23.19 6.49
C SER A 131 -15.29 -24.59 6.66
N ILE A 132 -14.45 -25.63 6.71
CA ILE A 132 -14.89 -27.03 6.92
C ILE A 132 -15.09 -27.28 8.41
N GLN A 133 -16.18 -27.97 8.79
CA GLN A 133 -16.61 -28.06 10.18
C GLN A 133 -16.96 -29.52 10.55
N VAL A 134 -16.43 -30.04 11.66
CA VAL A 134 -16.33 -31.50 11.92
C VAL A 134 -16.73 -31.84 13.36
N ARG A 135 -17.62 -32.82 13.53
CA ARG A 135 -18.12 -33.34 14.82
C ARG A 135 -18.38 -34.85 14.68
N ASP A 136 -18.05 -35.63 15.70
CA ASP A 136 -18.28 -37.09 15.78
C ASP A 136 -17.80 -37.89 14.55
N GLY A 137 -16.64 -37.50 14.00
CA GLY A 137 -16.04 -38.16 12.83
C GLY A 137 -16.73 -37.87 11.49
N LYS A 138 -17.71 -36.95 11.45
CA LYS A 138 -18.38 -36.50 10.23
C LYS A 138 -18.22 -35.00 10.03
N ILE A 139 -18.14 -34.57 8.77
CA ILE A 139 -18.19 -33.15 8.41
C ILE A 139 -19.65 -32.72 8.58
N VAL A 140 -19.93 -31.98 9.64
CA VAL A 140 -21.24 -31.37 9.88
C VAL A 140 -21.21 -29.96 9.31
N ASP A 141 -21.74 -29.91 8.09
CA ASP A 141 -21.98 -28.72 7.28
C ASP A 141 -20.71 -27.96 6.82
N ALA A 142 -20.75 -27.48 5.57
CA ALA A 142 -19.77 -26.51 5.07
C ALA A 142 -20.11 -25.08 5.54
N GLY A 143 -21.15 -24.93 6.37
CA GLY A 143 -21.26 -23.87 7.39
C GLY A 143 -22.14 -24.29 8.58
N LYS A 144 -21.67 -24.17 9.83
CA LYS A 144 -22.27 -24.55 11.15
C LYS A 144 -22.08 -26.05 11.54
N GLU A 145 -21.23 -26.46 12.48
CA GLU A 145 -20.37 -25.76 13.48
C GLU A 145 -18.97 -26.42 13.55
N GLY A 146 -17.87 -25.67 13.56
CA GLY A 146 -16.53 -26.29 13.66
C GLY A 146 -15.34 -25.41 13.30
N THR A 147 -14.44 -25.95 12.47
CA THR A 147 -13.03 -25.50 12.40
C THR A 147 -12.82 -24.15 11.72
N CYS A 148 -11.75 -23.49 12.14
CA CYS A 148 -11.19 -22.27 11.57
C CYS A 148 -9.79 -22.63 11.03
N ALA A 149 -9.68 -22.83 9.72
CA ALA A 149 -8.36 -22.86 9.08
C ALA A 149 -7.64 -21.56 9.47
N THR A 150 -6.41 -21.65 10.00
CA THR A 150 -5.66 -20.48 10.50
C THR A 150 -5.36 -19.51 9.36
N LEU A 151 -6.33 -18.63 9.09
CA LEU A 151 -6.32 -17.70 7.98
C LEU A 151 -5.25 -16.65 8.25
N ARG A 152 -4.18 -16.72 7.46
CA ARG A 152 -3.09 -15.73 7.42
C ARG A 152 -3.07 -15.13 6.03
N GLY A 153 -4.07 -14.28 5.76
CA GLY A 153 -4.13 -13.46 4.55
C GLY A 153 -3.64 -12.06 4.87
N VAL A 154 -2.63 -11.57 4.14
CA VAL A 154 -2.25 -10.17 4.08
C VAL A 154 -2.60 -9.70 2.67
N TYR A 155 -3.58 -8.81 2.56
CA TYR A 155 -4.00 -8.19 1.30
C TYR A 155 -3.48 -6.76 1.26
N GLY A 156 -2.98 -6.29 0.12
CA GLY A 156 -2.28 -5.01 0.11
C GLY A 156 -2.16 -4.32 -1.22
N GLY A 157 -1.59 -3.11 -1.15
CA GLY A 157 -1.39 -2.22 -2.29
C GLY A 157 -0.39 -1.11 -1.97
N VAL A 158 -0.30 -0.13 -2.87
CA VAL A 158 0.57 1.04 -2.75
C VAL A 158 -0.26 2.29 -3.01
N ASP A 159 -0.27 3.23 -2.06
CA ASP A 159 -0.88 4.55 -2.20
C ASP A 159 0.19 5.63 -1.98
N PHE A 160 0.65 6.24 -3.07
CA PHE A 160 1.57 7.39 -2.98
C PHE A 160 0.86 8.69 -2.55
N GLY A 161 -0.47 8.72 -2.48
CA GLY A 161 -1.24 9.82 -1.89
C GLY A 161 -1.04 11.18 -2.56
N LEU A 162 -0.49 11.24 -3.78
CA LEU A 162 0.15 12.45 -4.31
C LEU A 162 -0.77 13.66 -4.42
N GLY A 163 -2.07 13.46 -4.64
CA GLY A 163 -3.07 14.55 -4.63
C GLY A 163 -3.20 15.29 -3.28
N ARG A 164 -2.68 14.72 -2.18
CA ARG A 164 -2.67 15.33 -0.84
C ARG A 164 -1.55 16.35 -0.65
N PHE A 165 -0.50 16.32 -1.49
CA PHE A 165 0.67 17.20 -1.36
C PHE A 165 0.64 18.34 -2.39
N ARG A 166 0.81 19.58 -1.93
CA ARG A 166 1.05 20.76 -2.79
C ARG A 166 2.54 20.99 -2.89
N LEU A 167 3.19 20.41 -3.91
CA LEU A 167 4.66 20.37 -3.98
C LEU A 167 5.28 21.67 -4.51
N SER A 168 4.53 22.47 -5.28
CA SER A 168 5.00 23.75 -5.86
C SER A 168 5.26 24.87 -4.84
N ALA A 169 4.93 24.67 -3.55
CA ALA A 169 5.33 25.55 -2.47
C ALA A 169 6.75 25.22 -2.00
N ALA A 170 7.76 25.54 -2.81
CA ALA A 170 9.16 25.40 -2.41
C ALA A 170 9.44 26.27 -1.16
N VAL A 171 9.86 25.62 -0.07
CA VAL A 171 10.35 26.30 1.12
C VAL A 171 11.75 26.85 0.80
N ARG A 172 11.94 28.15 1.03
CA ARG A 172 13.25 28.83 0.95
C ARG A 172 14.12 28.51 2.16
#